data_AF-Q00J80-F1
#
_entry.id   AF-Q00J80-F1
#
_cell.length_a   1.000
_cell.length_b   1.000
_cell.length_c   1.000
_cell.angle_alpha   90.00
_cell.angle_beta   90.00
_cell.angle_gamma   90.00
#
_symmetry.space_group_name_H-M   'P 1'
#
loop_
_entity.id
_entity.type
_entity.pdbx_description
1 polymer ?
#
loop_
_entity_poly.entity_id
_entity_poly.type
_entity_poly.pdbx_seq_one_letter_code
_entity_poly.pdbx_strand_id
1 'polypeptide(L)'
;GQPVKYDKAYFIGEQDFYVPTDEDGAYKEYESVAAGIADTLEVMNTLTPSHIVFNGAAGALTGDGALSANVGDNVLFIHSQANRDTRPHLIGGHGDLVWERGSFDDTPLTNLETWFIAGGSAGAAM
;
A
#
# COMPACT_ATOMS: atom_id res chain seq x y z
N GLY A 1 -15.33 -11.19 -22.19
CA GLY A 1 -16.21 -10.63 -21.15
C GLY A 1 -16.86 -9.36 -21.67
N GLN A 2 -17.63 -8.67 -20.82
CA GLN A 2 -18.07 -7.30 -21.10
C GLN A 2 -16.91 -6.32 -20.82
N PRO A 3 -16.77 -5.23 -21.59
CA PRO A 3 -15.79 -4.21 -21.28
C PRO A 3 -16.13 -3.55 -19.94
N VAL A 4 -15.11 -3.24 -19.15
CA VAL A 4 -15.26 -2.52 -17.88
C VAL A 4 -14.50 -1.21 -17.98
N LYS A 5 -15.05 -0.16 -17.39
CA LYS A 5 -14.50 1.19 -17.42
C LYS A 5 -14.51 1.77 -16.01
N TYR A 6 -13.43 2.44 -15.64
CA TYR A 6 -13.39 3.28 -14.45
C TYR A 6 -13.53 4.77 -14.83
N ASP A 7 -14.10 5.55 -13.94
CA ASP A 7 -14.25 7.00 -14.04
C ASP A 7 -13.06 7.73 -13.39
N LYS A 8 -12.46 7.10 -12.37
CA LYS A 8 -11.26 7.59 -11.66
C LYS A 8 -10.29 6.46 -11.40
N ALA A 9 -9.02 6.80 -11.27
CA ALA A 9 -7.99 5.87 -10.81
C ALA A 9 -7.12 6.52 -9.73
N TYR A 10 -6.81 5.76 -8.69
CA TYR A 10 -5.89 6.15 -7.63
C TYR A 10 -4.76 5.14 -7.53
N PHE A 11 -3.54 5.64 -7.36
CA PHE A 11 -2.37 4.83 -7.08
C PHE A 11 -1.98 5.00 -5.60
N ILE A 12 -1.95 3.87 -4.89
CA ILE A 12 -1.60 3.78 -3.47
C ILE A 12 -0.30 2.96 -3.37
N GLY A 13 0.78 3.65 -3.04
CA GLY A 13 2.05 3.02 -2.72
C GLY A 13 2.12 2.77 -1.22
N GLU A 14 2.21 1.51 -0.81
CA GLU A 14 2.42 1.16 0.59
C GLU A 14 3.90 0.85 0.83
N GLN A 15 4.46 1.45 1.89
CA GLN A 15 5.86 1.31 2.24
C GLN A 15 6.01 0.87 3.70
N ASP A 16 6.74 -0.22 3.91
CA ASP A 16 7.25 -0.66 5.20
C ASP A 16 8.62 -0.01 5.46
N PHE A 17 8.72 0.83 6.50
CA PHE A 17 9.93 1.53 6.91
C PHE A 17 10.56 0.92 8.16
N TYR A 18 11.89 0.91 8.19
CA TYR A 18 12.72 0.34 9.26
C TYR A 18 13.61 1.43 9.87
N VAL A 19 13.03 2.29 10.70
CA VAL A 19 13.71 3.41 11.35
C VAL A 19 14.31 2.94 12.67
N PRO A 20 15.64 3.01 12.86
CA PRO A 20 16.29 2.60 14.11
C PRO A 20 15.93 3.49 15.30
N THR A 21 15.96 2.89 16.49
CA THR A 21 15.79 3.58 17.79
C THR A 21 17.06 3.49 18.63
N ASP A 22 17.25 4.45 19.53
CA ASP A 22 18.29 4.41 20.57
C ASP A 22 17.88 3.54 21.77
N GLU A 23 18.74 3.51 22.81
CA GLU A 23 18.52 2.74 24.03
C GLU A 23 17.29 3.20 24.83
N ASP A 24 16.88 4.46 24.67
CA ASP A 24 15.71 5.05 25.32
C ASP A 24 14.42 4.88 24.48
N GLY A 25 14.54 4.32 23.27
CA GLY A 25 13.44 4.05 22.35
C GLY A 25 13.07 5.22 21.44
N ALA A 26 13.85 6.30 21.41
CA ALA A 26 13.65 7.40 20.48
C ALA A 26 14.22 7.06 19.09
N TYR A 27 13.57 7.50 18.01
CA TYR A 27 14.09 7.28 16.65
C TYR A 27 15.39 8.05 16.42
N LYS A 28 16.39 7.38 15.84
CA LYS A 28 17.72 7.95 15.60
C LYS A 28 17.71 8.89 14.40
N GLU A 29 18.42 10.00 14.54
CA GLU A 29 18.76 10.91 13.43
C GLU A 29 20.19 10.66 12.96
N TYR A 30 20.43 10.82 11.66
CA TYR A 30 21.74 10.58 11.05
C TYR A 30 22.15 11.79 10.21
N GLU A 31 23.43 12.18 10.27
CA GLU A 31 23.97 13.31 9.50
C GLU A 31 23.99 13.05 7.98
N SER A 32 23.90 11.79 7.56
CA SER A 32 23.79 11.39 6.16
C SER A 32 23.12 10.03 6.03
N VAL A 33 22.63 9.71 4.83
CA VAL A 33 22.06 8.39 4.52
C VAL A 33 23.06 7.27 4.82
N ALA A 34 24.34 7.46 4.47
CA ALA A 34 25.38 6.45 4.66
C ALA A 34 25.64 6.11 6.13
N ALA A 35 25.49 7.09 7.02
CA ALA A 35 25.69 6.90 8.46
C ALA A 35 24.63 5.99 9.09
N GLY A 36 23.42 5.93 8.51
CA GLY A 36 22.31 5.11 9.03
C GLY A 36 22.21 3.71 8.44
N ILE A 37 22.94 3.38 7.38
CA ILE A 37 22.75 2.11 6.64
C ILE A 37 22.92 0.89 7.54
N ALA A 38 23.96 0.85 8.39
CA ALA A 38 24.22 -0.32 9.22
C ALA A 38 23.07 -0.58 10.21
N ASP A 39 22.64 0.45 10.94
CA ASP A 39 21.53 0.35 11.90
C ASP A 39 20.21 0.03 11.18
N THR A 40 19.92 0.66 10.04
CA THR A 40 18.72 0.36 9.25
C THR A 40 18.71 -1.10 8.80
N LEU A 41 19.85 -1.64 8.35
CA LEU A 41 19.96 -3.05 7.98
C LEU A 41 19.72 -3.98 9.18
N GLU A 42 20.19 -3.62 10.37
CA GLU A 42 19.91 -4.37 11.60
C GLU A 42 18.40 -4.43 11.88
N VAL A 43 17.70 -3.29 11.79
CA VAL A 43 16.25 -3.24 11.98
C VAL A 43 15.50 -3.99 10.87
N MET A 44 15.92 -3.89 9.61
CA MET A 44 15.35 -4.65 8.49
C MET A 44 15.41 -6.16 8.73
N ASN A 45 16.51 -6.67 9.30
CA ASN A 45 16.68 -8.09 9.59
C ASN A 45 15.72 -8.61 10.68
N THR A 46 15.08 -7.73 11.45
CA THR A 46 14.03 -8.12 12.41
C THR A 46 12.69 -8.44 11.72
N LEU A 47 12.53 -8.06 10.44
CA LEU A 47 11.29 -8.17 9.66
C LEU A 47 10.09 -7.43 10.29
N THR A 48 10.36 -6.54 11.25
CA THR A 48 9.36 -5.78 11.98
C THR A 48 9.49 -4.31 11.60
N PRO A 49 8.68 -3.81 10.65
CA PRO A 49 8.76 -2.41 10.27
C PRO A 49 8.28 -1.51 11.42
N SER A 50 9.02 -0.42 11.62
CA SER A 50 8.65 0.66 12.54
C SER A 50 7.38 1.39 12.09
N HIS A 51 7.19 1.53 10.78
CA HIS A 51 6.05 2.22 10.19
C HIS A 51 5.63 1.50 8.92
N ILE A 52 4.32 1.44 8.68
CA ILE A 52 3.76 1.06 7.38
C ILE A 52 2.81 2.18 6.98
N VAL A 53 3.08 2.83 5.85
CA VAL A 53 2.36 4.04 5.44
C VAL A 53 1.97 3.99 3.97
N PHE A 54 0.84 4.63 3.66
CA PHE A 54 0.46 4.93 2.27
C PHE A 54 1.08 6.25 1.84
N ASN A 55 1.58 6.29 0.61
CA ASN A 55 2.08 7.48 -0.08
C ASN A 55 3.10 8.30 0.74
N GLY A 56 3.93 7.61 1.52
CA GLY A 56 5.15 8.16 2.13
C GLY A 56 5.00 8.74 3.54
N ALA A 57 3.79 8.90 4.09
CA ALA A 57 3.62 9.42 5.45
C ALA A 57 2.33 8.92 6.12
N ALA A 58 2.35 8.86 7.46
CA ALA A 58 1.15 8.59 8.24
C ALA A 58 0.10 9.67 7.95
N GLY A 59 -1.10 9.26 7.54
CA GLY A 59 -2.19 10.18 7.20
C GLY A 59 -2.07 10.88 5.85
N ALA A 60 -1.13 10.50 4.98
CA ALA A 60 -0.94 11.15 3.67
C ALA A 60 -2.21 11.18 2.79
N LEU A 61 -3.06 10.15 2.91
CA LEU A 61 -4.33 10.03 2.18
C LEU A 61 -5.56 10.38 3.05
N THR A 62 -5.41 11.35 3.94
CA THR A 62 -6.47 11.84 4.84
C THR A 62 -6.57 13.37 4.82
N GLY A 63 -7.63 13.93 5.41
CA GLY A 63 -7.85 15.38 5.41
C GLY A 63 -7.93 15.93 3.98
N ASP A 64 -7.14 16.95 3.68
CA ASP A 64 -7.06 17.55 2.35
C ASP A 64 -6.49 16.58 1.28
N GLY A 65 -5.75 15.55 1.70
CA GLY A 65 -5.23 14.48 0.84
C GLY A 65 -6.19 13.29 0.66
N ALA A 66 -7.40 13.35 1.23
CA ALA A 66 -8.36 12.26 1.14
C ALA A 66 -8.76 11.96 -0.31
N LEU A 67 -8.83 10.67 -0.66
CA LEU A 67 -9.36 10.23 -1.93
C LEU A 67 -10.86 10.56 -2.02
N SER A 68 -11.34 10.96 -3.19
CA SER A 68 -12.74 11.35 -3.39
C SER A 68 -13.42 10.65 -4.56
N ALA A 69 -14.69 10.31 -4.38
CA ALA A 69 -15.55 9.72 -5.40
C ALA A 69 -16.99 10.19 -5.18
N ASN A 70 -17.80 10.17 -6.23
CA ASN A 70 -19.24 10.36 -6.12
C ASN A 70 -19.94 9.01 -6.12
N VAL A 71 -21.16 8.96 -5.56
CA VAL A 71 -22.03 7.80 -5.73
C VAL A 71 -22.25 7.55 -7.23
N GLY A 72 -21.94 6.33 -7.68
CA GLY A 72 -22.03 5.93 -9.09
C GLY A 72 -20.71 6.05 -9.88
N ASP A 73 -19.65 6.65 -9.32
CA ASP A 73 -18.32 6.59 -9.92
C ASP A 73 -17.77 5.15 -9.79
N ASN A 74 -17.21 4.61 -10.88
CA ASN A 74 -16.37 3.42 -10.81
C ASN A 74 -14.92 3.84 -10.56
N VAL A 75 -14.28 3.34 -9.51
CA VAL A 75 -12.94 3.80 -9.11
C VAL A 75 -11.96 2.63 -9.16
N LEU A 76 -10.90 2.78 -9.96
CA LEU A 76 -9.79 1.85 -9.98
C LEU A 76 -8.76 2.21 -8.91
N PHE A 77 -8.60 1.35 -7.91
CA PHE A 77 -7.53 1.40 -6.93
C PHE A 77 -6.38 0.50 -7.40
N ILE A 78 -5.23 1.11 -7.69
CA ILE A 78 -3.98 0.40 -7.94
C ILE A 78 -3.18 0.47 -6.64
N HIS A 79 -2.81 -0.68 -6.09
CA HIS A 79 -2.08 -0.75 -4.83
C HIS A 79 -0.80 -1.53 -5.03
N SER A 80 0.34 -0.94 -4.68
CA SER A 80 1.65 -1.60 -4.80
C SER A 80 2.30 -1.78 -3.45
N GLN A 81 2.93 -2.93 -3.26
CA GLN A 81 3.84 -3.19 -2.15
C GLN A 81 5.08 -3.90 -2.71
N ALA A 82 6.23 -3.24 -2.66
CA ALA A 82 7.46 -3.70 -3.30
C ALA A 82 8.28 -4.74 -2.50
N ASN A 83 8.06 -4.88 -1.20
CA ASN A 83 8.93 -5.63 -0.28
C ASN A 83 8.20 -6.64 0.62
N ARG A 84 6.97 -6.32 1.04
CA ARG A 84 6.22 -7.05 2.07
C ARG A 84 4.76 -7.24 1.65
N ASP A 85 4.18 -8.36 2.05
CA ASP A 85 2.77 -8.62 1.79
C ASP A 85 1.86 -7.61 2.49
N THR A 86 0.77 -7.25 1.80
CA THR A 86 -0.32 -6.42 2.32
C THR A 86 -1.69 -7.00 1.97
N ARG A 87 -2.71 -6.54 2.69
CA ARG A 87 -4.10 -6.96 2.52
C ARG A 87 -5.04 -5.76 2.44
N PRO A 88 -5.19 -5.10 1.28
CA PRO A 88 -6.05 -3.94 1.17
C PRO A 88 -7.51 -4.31 1.40
N HIS A 89 -8.24 -3.37 2.01
CA HIS A 89 -9.65 -3.50 2.35
C HIS A 89 -10.32 -2.13 2.24
N LEU A 90 -11.52 -2.07 1.65
CA LEU A 90 -12.34 -0.87 1.61
C LEU A 90 -13.45 -0.96 2.67
N ILE A 91 -13.26 -0.30 3.81
CA ILE A 91 -14.24 -0.35 4.91
C ILE A 91 -15.59 0.18 4.43
N GLY A 92 -16.63 -0.65 4.52
CA GLY A 92 -17.99 -0.32 4.06
C GLY A 92 -18.23 -0.50 2.56
N GLY A 93 -17.25 -1.01 1.81
CA GLY A 93 -17.33 -1.37 0.40
C GLY A 93 -16.76 -2.75 0.12
N HIS A 94 -16.54 -3.05 -1.16
CA HIS A 94 -15.91 -4.29 -1.65
C HIS A 94 -15.05 -3.95 -2.88
N GLY A 95 -14.18 -4.87 -3.27
CA GLY A 95 -13.66 -4.92 -4.64
C GLY A 95 -14.63 -5.72 -5.50
N ASP A 96 -15.38 -5.02 -6.35
CA ASP A 96 -16.32 -5.62 -7.30
C ASP A 96 -15.56 -6.50 -8.30
N LEU A 97 -14.42 -6.00 -8.80
CA LEU A 97 -13.48 -6.74 -9.65
C LEU A 97 -12.05 -6.56 -9.12
N VAL A 98 -11.38 -7.66 -8.80
CA VAL A 98 -10.04 -7.64 -8.20
C VAL A 98 -9.07 -8.53 -8.95
N TRP A 99 -7.97 -7.93 -9.40
CA TRP A 99 -6.78 -8.59 -9.91
C TRP A 99 -5.68 -8.49 -8.85
N GLU A 100 -5.71 -9.39 -7.87
CA GLU A 100 -4.76 -9.44 -6.75
C GLU A 100 -3.31 -9.46 -7.20
N ARG A 101 -3.04 -10.13 -8.33
CA ARG A 101 -1.71 -10.28 -8.93
C ARG A 101 -1.38 -9.26 -10.02
N GLY A 102 -2.28 -8.30 -10.28
CA GLY A 102 -2.05 -7.18 -11.22
C GLY A 102 -2.04 -7.55 -12.71
N SER A 103 -2.42 -8.76 -13.09
CA SER A 103 -2.46 -9.22 -14.48
C SER A 103 -3.88 -9.11 -15.03
N PHE A 104 -4.12 -8.21 -15.98
CA PHE A 104 -5.44 -8.03 -16.60
C PHE A 104 -5.80 -9.10 -17.64
N ASP A 105 -4.84 -9.94 -18.04
CA ASP A 105 -5.11 -11.11 -18.89
C ASP A 105 -5.83 -12.21 -18.09
N ASP A 106 -5.68 -12.21 -16.76
CA ASP A 106 -6.38 -13.13 -15.86
C ASP A 106 -7.81 -12.67 -15.59
N THR A 107 -8.68 -13.63 -15.27
CA THR A 107 -10.05 -13.31 -14.85
C THR A 107 -10.02 -12.72 -13.44
N PRO A 108 -10.64 -11.55 -13.19
CA PRO A 108 -10.69 -10.97 -11.85
C PRO A 108 -11.51 -11.86 -10.90
N LEU A 109 -11.13 -11.82 -9.63
CA LEU A 109 -12.01 -12.22 -8.54
C LEU A 109 -13.08 -11.15 -8.34
N THR A 110 -14.20 -11.50 -7.72
CA THR A 110 -15.35 -10.59 -7.58
C THR A 110 -15.88 -10.58 -6.16
N ASN A 111 -16.41 -9.44 -5.72
CA ASN A 111 -17.04 -9.24 -4.41
C ASN A 111 -16.10 -9.54 -3.23
N LEU A 112 -14.81 -9.20 -3.35
CA LEU A 112 -13.87 -9.40 -2.26
C LEU A 112 -14.02 -8.31 -1.20
N GLU A 113 -14.17 -8.71 0.06
CA GLU A 113 -14.08 -7.79 1.19
C GLU A 113 -12.63 -7.27 1.36
N THR A 114 -11.67 -8.17 1.24
CA THR A 114 -10.24 -7.93 1.42
C THR A 114 -9.53 -8.74 0.35
N TRP A 115 -8.45 -8.20 -0.19
CA TRP A 115 -7.61 -8.91 -1.15
C TRP A 115 -6.16 -8.91 -0.72
N PHE A 116 -5.37 -9.78 -1.32
CA PHE A 116 -3.96 -9.97 -0.99
C PHE A 116 -3.06 -9.45 -2.10
N ILE A 117 -2.07 -8.64 -1.73
CA ILE A 117 -1.01 -8.20 -2.63
C ILE A 117 0.30 -8.71 -2.07
N ALA A 118 0.93 -9.62 -2.83
CA ALA A 118 2.22 -10.17 -2.47
C ALA A 118 3.31 -9.09 -2.53
N GLY A 119 4.27 -9.14 -1.62
CA GLY A 119 5.46 -8.28 -1.68
C GLY A 119 6.18 -8.44 -3.03
N GLY A 120 6.53 -7.31 -3.64
CA GLY A 120 7.14 -7.26 -4.97
C GLY A 120 6.11 -7.23 -6.12
N SER A 121 4.85 -6.92 -5.84
CA SER A 121 3.79 -6.86 -6.85
C SER A 121 2.88 -5.63 -6.70
N ALA A 122 2.04 -5.43 -7.70
CA ALA A 122 0.94 -4.49 -7.65
C ALA A 122 -0.36 -5.23 -7.98
N GLY A 123 -1.43 -4.86 -7.30
CA GLY A 123 -2.79 -5.35 -7.55
C GLY A 123 -3.70 -4.22 -7.98
N ALA A 124 -4.84 -4.59 -8.57
CA ALA A 124 -5.87 -3.66 -9.00
C ALA A 124 -7.23 -4.10 -8.47
N ALA A 125 -8.01 -3.18 -7.93
CA ALA A 125 -9.39 -3.40 -7.51
C ALA A 125 -10.28 -2.27 -8.03
N MET A 126 -11.46 -2.61 -8.53
CA MET A 126 -12.55 -1.68 -8.82
C MET A 126 -13.75 -1.98 -7.96
#